data_AF-A0A2M7DNE9-F1
#
_entry.id   AF-A0A2M7DNE9-F1
#
_cell.length_a   1.000
_cell.length_b   1.000
_cell.length_c   1.000
_cell.angle_alpha   90.00
_cell.angle_beta   90.00
_cell.angle_gamma   90.00
#
_symmetry.space_group_name_H-M   'P 1'
#
loop_
_entity.id
_entity.type
_entity.pdbx_description
1 polymer ?
#
loop_
_entity_poly.entity_id
_entity_poly.type
_entity_poly.pdbx_seq_one_letter_code
_entity_poly.pdbx_strand_id
1 'polypeptide(L)'
;MQPDFNPFYAVIFTSKKSENDSGYDETASLMETLAKEQPGFLSMDSVRNEIGLTVSYWKDLEAIKNWKNQAEHLIAQQKGKDNWYVWYDVKICKVERAYSYNKL
;
A
#
# COMPACT_ATOMS: atom_id res chain seq x y z
N MET A 1 -23.14 5.94 16.26
CA MET A 1 -22.42 5.30 15.13
C MET A 1 -22.86 6.01 13.87
N GLN A 2 -21.95 6.31 12.93
CA GLN A 2 -22.38 6.80 11.62
C GLN A 2 -23.25 5.70 10.98
N PRO A 3 -24.51 6.00 10.61
CA PRO A 3 -25.46 4.98 10.14
C PRO A 3 -25.00 4.24 8.87
N ASP A 4 -24.09 4.83 8.09
CA ASP A 4 -23.72 4.38 6.74
C ASP A 4 -22.26 3.90 6.63
N PHE A 5 -21.67 3.39 7.73
CA PHE A 5 -20.32 2.83 7.65
C PHE A 5 -20.31 1.54 6.82
N ASN A 6 -19.74 1.59 5.62
CA ASN A 6 -19.47 0.42 4.80
C ASN A 6 -18.08 -0.15 5.13
N PRO A 7 -17.96 -1.38 5.67
CA PRO A 7 -16.66 -1.98 5.93
C PRO A 7 -15.80 -2.07 4.67
N PHE A 8 -14.52 -1.81 4.84
CA PHE A 8 -13.50 -1.88 3.79
C PHE A 8 -12.27 -2.60 4.33
N TYR A 9 -11.21 -2.69 3.54
CA TYR A 9 -9.98 -3.35 3.90
C TYR A 9 -8.79 -2.40 3.92
N ALA A 10 -7.83 -2.66 4.79
CA ALA A 10 -6.53 -2.01 4.83
C ALA A 10 -5.45 -3.03 4.48
N VAL A 11 -4.57 -2.69 3.53
CA VAL A 11 -3.32 -3.40 3.25
C VAL A 11 -2.20 -2.60 3.88
N ILE A 12 -1.57 -3.17 4.90
CA ILE A 12 -0.49 -2.55 5.67
C ILE A 12 0.82 -3.18 5.19
N PHE A 13 1.61 -2.42 4.46
CA PHE A 13 2.95 -2.77 4.01
C PHE A 13 3.98 -2.10 4.92
N THR A 14 4.72 -2.90 5.68
CA THR A 14 5.82 -2.43 6.53
C THR A 14 7.14 -2.92 5.96
N SER A 15 8.15 -2.06 5.84
CA SER A 15 9.42 -2.46 5.21
C SER A 15 10.63 -1.76 5.81
N LYS A 16 11.78 -2.42 5.73
CA LYS A 16 13.10 -1.80 5.90
C LYS A 16 13.85 -1.89 4.57
N LYS A 17 14.25 -0.73 4.03
CA LYS A 17 15.03 -0.66 2.79
C LYS A 17 16.44 -1.19 3.02
N SER A 18 17.07 -1.71 1.97
CA SER A 18 18.52 -1.93 1.98
C SER A 18 19.27 -0.62 1.72
N GLU A 19 20.60 -0.64 1.87
CA GLU A 19 21.47 0.49 1.51
C GLU A 19 21.58 0.72 0.01
N ASN A 20 21.23 -0.28 -0.82
CA ASN A 20 21.25 -0.19 -2.28
C ASN A 20 19.81 -0.12 -2.82
N ASP A 21 19.16 1.03 -2.65
CA ASP A 21 17.78 1.29 -3.04
C ASP A 21 17.64 2.10 -4.34
N SER A 22 18.66 2.06 -5.21
CA SER A 22 18.63 2.76 -6.50
C SER A 22 17.37 2.40 -7.31
N GLY A 23 16.68 3.43 -7.81
CA GLY A 23 15.43 3.28 -8.58
C GLY A 23 14.20 2.91 -7.74
N TYR A 24 14.35 2.77 -6.41
CA TYR A 24 13.23 2.49 -5.53
C TYR A 24 12.21 3.61 -5.54
N ASP A 25 12.62 4.86 -5.31
CA ASP A 25 11.69 5.97 -5.09
C ASP A 25 10.85 6.25 -6.35
N GLU A 26 11.45 6.12 -7.53
CA GLU A 26 10.75 6.19 -8.82
C GLU A 26 9.70 5.07 -8.94
N THR A 27 10.09 3.83 -8.65
CA THR A 27 9.18 2.68 -8.72
C THR A 27 8.07 2.78 -7.67
N ALA A 28 8.39 3.24 -6.46
CA ALA A 28 7.43 3.45 -5.39
C ALA A 28 6.40 4.52 -5.78
N SER A 29 6.85 5.61 -6.38
CA SER A 29 5.98 6.68 -6.90
C SER A 29 5.07 6.18 -8.03
N LEU A 30 5.60 5.33 -8.92
CA LEU A 30 4.83 4.69 -9.97
C LEU A 30 3.79 3.71 -9.40
N MET A 31 4.17 2.88 -8.44
CA MET A 31 3.25 1.96 -7.77
C MET A 31 2.13 2.71 -7.05
N GLU A 32 2.43 3.82 -6.38
CA GLU A 32 1.41 4.67 -5.76
C GLU A 32 0.43 5.23 -6.80
N THR A 33 0.95 5.73 -7.93
CA THR A 33 0.13 6.26 -9.02
C THR A 33 -0.80 5.18 -9.58
N LEU A 34 -0.26 4.00 -9.87
CA LEU A 34 -1.02 2.89 -10.44
C LEU A 34 -2.02 2.27 -9.45
N ALA A 35 -1.71 2.28 -8.16
CA ALA A 35 -2.64 1.86 -7.11
C ALA A 35 -3.88 2.75 -7.09
N LYS A 36 -3.71 4.07 -7.24
CA LYS A 36 -4.82 5.05 -7.28
C LYS A 36 -5.75 4.86 -8.48
N GLU A 37 -5.25 4.25 -9.56
CA GLU A 37 -6.04 3.93 -10.76
C GLU A 37 -6.83 2.62 -10.64
N GLN A 38 -6.57 1.81 -9.62
CA GLN A 38 -7.23 0.51 -9.48
C GLN A 38 -8.70 0.66 -9.09
N PRO A 39 -9.60 -0.10 -9.74
CA PRO A 39 -10.97 -0.24 -9.27
C PRO A 39 -11.01 -0.71 -7.81
N GLY A 40 -11.73 0.03 -6.97
CA GLY A 40 -11.86 -0.30 -5.55
C GLY A 40 -10.76 0.28 -4.63
N PHE A 41 -9.78 1.02 -5.16
CA PHE A 41 -8.91 1.85 -4.32
C PHE A 41 -9.72 2.98 -3.65
N LEU A 42 -9.45 3.23 -2.37
CA LEU A 42 -10.13 4.27 -1.58
C LEU A 42 -9.17 5.42 -1.22
N SER A 43 -8.05 5.08 -0.61
CA SER A 43 -7.01 6.05 -0.20
C SER A 43 -5.72 5.32 0.17
N MET A 44 -4.65 6.07 0.41
CA MET A 44 -3.38 5.55 0.90
C MET A 44 -2.71 6.59 1.80
N ASP A 45 -2.11 6.12 2.88
CA ASP A 45 -1.21 6.87 3.76
C ASP A 45 0.18 6.24 3.69
N SER A 46 1.23 7.06 3.60
CA SER A 46 2.60 6.56 3.56
C SER A 46 3.50 7.45 4.41
N VAL A 47 4.32 6.83 5.25
CA VAL A 47 5.37 7.49 6.03
C VAL A 47 6.66 6.72 5.86
N ARG A 48 7.76 7.46 5.71
CA ARG A 48 9.08 6.89 5.51
C ARG A 48 10.07 7.46 6.52
N ASN A 49 10.72 6.56 7.25
CA ASN A 49 11.94 6.81 7.99
C ASN A 49 12.86 5.58 7.78
N GLU A 50 13.63 5.16 8.79
CA GLU A 50 14.36 3.88 8.76
C GLU A 50 13.43 2.69 8.45
N ILE A 51 12.23 2.70 9.04
CA ILE A 51 11.13 1.81 8.69
C ILE A 51 10.13 2.61 7.87
N GLY A 52 9.69 2.04 6.74
CA GLY A 52 8.58 2.56 5.96
C GLY A 52 7.29 1.84 6.28
N LEU A 53 6.22 2.61 6.38
CA LEU A 53 4.86 2.13 6.52
C LEU A 53 4.01 2.71 5.40
N THR A 54 3.35 1.86 4.64
CA THR A 54 2.37 2.24 3.64
C THR A 54 1.09 1.50 3.92
N VAL A 55 0.01 2.24 4.18
CA VAL A 55 -1.33 1.69 4.38
C VAL A 55 -2.18 2.10 3.20
N SER A 56 -2.73 1.14 2.45
CA SER A 56 -3.69 1.41 1.38
C SER A 56 -5.05 0.82 1.72
N TYR A 57 -6.11 1.54 1.38
CA TYR A 57 -7.47 1.19 1.72
C TYR A 57 -8.26 0.81 0.47
N TRP A 58 -9.03 -0.26 0.58
CA TRP A 58 -9.64 -0.95 -0.55
C TRP A 58 -11.06 -1.37 -0.22
N LYS A 59 -11.94 -1.28 -1.20
CA LYS A 59 -13.35 -1.67 -1.08
C LYS A 59 -13.52 -3.13 -0.66
N ASP A 60 -12.75 -4.04 -1.24
CA ASP A 60 -12.89 -5.48 -1.05
C ASP A 60 -11.58 -6.24 -1.32
N LEU A 61 -11.57 -7.54 -1.01
CA LEU A 61 -10.42 -8.42 -1.20
C LEU A 61 -10.11 -8.70 -2.68
N GLU A 62 -11.10 -8.56 -3.57
CA GLU A 62 -10.90 -8.77 -5.01
C GLU A 62 -10.08 -7.63 -5.60
N ALA A 63 -10.40 -6.38 -5.24
CA ALA A 63 -9.60 -5.20 -5.60
C ALA A 63 -8.14 -5.34 -5.12
N ILE A 64 -7.93 -5.81 -3.88
CA ILE A 64 -6.58 -6.07 -3.34
C ILE A 64 -5.84 -7.14 -4.16
N LYS A 65 -6.52 -8.23 -4.52
CA LYS A 65 -5.93 -9.32 -5.32
C LYS A 65 -5.51 -8.82 -6.70
N ASN A 66 -6.35 -8.03 -7.36
CA ASN A 66 -6.06 -7.46 -8.67
C ASN A 66 -4.86 -6.51 -8.60
N TRP A 67 -4.83 -5.64 -7.58
CA TRP A 67 -3.68 -4.77 -7.34
C TRP A 67 -2.39 -5.54 -7.09
N LYS A 68 -2.42 -6.58 -6.24
CA LYS A 68 -1.24 -7.41 -5.95
C LYS A 68 -0.62 -7.98 -7.23
N ASN A 69 -1.45 -8.50 -8.14
CA ASN A 69 -0.96 -9.06 -9.40
C ASN A 69 -0.26 -7.99 -10.25
N GLN A 70 -0.89 -6.82 -10.41
CA GLN A 70 -0.28 -5.71 -11.17
C GLN A 70 1.02 -5.22 -10.54
N ALA A 71 1.06 -5.06 -9.21
CA ALA A 71 2.26 -4.68 -8.48
C ALA A 71 3.39 -5.72 -8.66
N GLU A 72 3.08 -7.02 -8.57
CA GLU A 72 4.05 -8.09 -8.80
C GLU A 72 4.61 -8.06 -10.24
N HIS A 73 3.77 -7.80 -11.24
CA HIS A 73 4.21 -7.64 -12.62
C HIS A 73 5.17 -6.46 -12.80
N LEU A 74 4.85 -5.29 -12.23
CA LEU A 74 5.71 -4.10 -12.30
C LEU A 74 7.07 -4.35 -11.63
N ILE A 75 7.04 -4.93 -10.44
CA ILE A 75 8.25 -5.20 -9.68
C ILE A 75 9.13 -6.24 -10.40
N ALA A 76 8.52 -7.25 -11.03
CA ALA A 76 9.25 -8.23 -11.84
C ALA A 76 9.91 -7.59 -13.07
N GLN A 77 9.24 -6.63 -13.73
CA GLN A 77 9.82 -5.87 -14.84
C GLN A 77 11.04 -5.06 -14.40
N GLN A 78 11.02 -4.52 -13.18
CA GLN A 78 12.10 -3.68 -12.67
C GLN A 78 13.32 -4.48 -12.13
N LYS A 79 13.31 -5.82 -12.20
CA LYS A 79 14.40 -6.72 -11.77
C LYS A 79 14.95 -6.44 -10.34
N GLY A 80 14.17 -5.80 -9.47
CA GLY A 80 14.68 -5.09 -8.28
C GLY A 80 14.31 -5.68 -6.91
N LYS A 81 13.62 -6.83 -6.83
CA LYS A 81 13.16 -7.36 -5.53
C LYS A 81 14.30 -7.66 -4.56
N ASP A 82 15.39 -8.24 -5.06
CA ASP A 82 16.41 -8.82 -4.20
C ASP A 82 17.26 -7.78 -3.47
N ASN A 83 17.22 -6.51 -3.92
CA ASN A 83 18.05 -5.46 -3.37
C ASN A 83 17.29 -4.34 -2.65
N TRP A 84 15.98 -4.18 -2.81
CA TRP A 84 15.32 -3.00 -2.23
C TRP A 84 15.00 -3.11 -0.76
N TYR A 85 14.79 -4.31 -0.24
CA TYR A 85 14.34 -4.51 1.12
C TYR A 85 15.25 -5.49 1.86
N VAL A 86 15.68 -5.12 3.07
CA VAL A 86 16.24 -6.08 4.02
C VAL A 86 15.12 -7.02 4.48
N TRP A 87 13.93 -6.47 4.69
CA TRP A 87 12.71 -7.22 4.99
C TRP A 87 11.46 -6.37 4.70
N TYR A 88 10.34 -7.06 4.49
CA TYR A 88 9.02 -6.45 4.49
C TYR A 88 7.97 -7.40 5.07
N ASP A 89 6.85 -6.86 5.50
CA ASP A 89 5.69 -7.58 6.01
C ASP A 89 4.40 -6.95 5.46
N VAL A 90 3.41 -7.80 5.15
CA VAL A 90 2.12 -7.38 4.59
C VAL A 90 0.99 -7.97 5.40
N LYS A 91 0.13 -7.11 5.92
CA LYS A 91 -1.11 -7.51 6.61
C LYS A 91 -2.33 -6.97 5.87
N ILE A 92 -3.36 -7.80 5.75
CA ILE A 92 -4.66 -7.39 5.20
C ILE A 92 -5.68 -7.47 6.34
N CYS A 93 -6.28 -6.34 6.67
CA CYS A 93 -7.20 -6.20 7.79
C CYS A 93 -8.56 -5.69 7.28
N LYS A 94 -9.67 -6.17 7.86
CA LYS A 94 -10.98 -5.56 7.65
C LYS A 94 -11.17 -4.40 8.61
N VAL A 95 -11.51 -3.24 8.10
CA VAL A 95 -11.86 -2.05 8.88
C VAL A 95 -13.36 -2.11 9.14
N GLU A 96 -13.73 -2.36 10.39
CA GLU A 96 -15.14 -2.44 10.81
C GLU A 96 -15.65 -1.11 11.37
N ARG A 97 -14.76 -0.17 11.68
CA ARG A 97 -15.06 1.19 12.16
C ARG A 97 -13.92 2.14 11.81
N ALA A 98 -14.25 3.40 11.48
CA ALA A 98 -13.29 4.49 11.31
C ALA A 98 -13.88 5.81 11.82
N TYR A 99 -13.02 6.70 12.31
CA TYR A 99 -13.36 8.07 12.72
C TYR A 99 -12.14 8.97 12.50
N SER A 100 -12.37 10.25 12.25
CA SER A 100 -11.30 11.24 12.07
C SER A 100 -11.61 12.50 12.89
N TYR A 101 -10.55 13.19 13.29
CA TYR A 101 -10.62 14.51 13.93
C TYR A 101 -9.68 15.44 13.16
N ASN A 102 -10.24 16.53 12.63
CA ASN A 102 -9.48 17.57 11.96
C ASN A 102 -9.66 18.87 12.76
N LYS A 103 -8.54 19.45 13.22
CA LYS A 103 -8.54 20.80 13.78
C LYS A 103 -8.36 21.75 12.59
N LEU A 104 -9.37 22.57 12.31
CA LEU A 104 -9.28 23.65 11.33
C LEU A 104 -8.18 24.63 11.72
#